data_AF-A0A2V8J6P2-F1
#
_entry.id   AF-A0A2V8J6P2-F1
#
_cell.length_a   1.000
_cell.length_b   1.000
_cell.length_c   1.000
_cell.angle_alpha   90.00
_cell.angle_beta   90.00
_cell.angle_gamma   90.00
#
_symmetry.space_group_name_H-M   'P 1'
#
loop_
_entity.id
_entity.type
_entity.pdbx_description
1 polymer ?
#
loop_
_entity_poly.entity_id
_entity_poly.type
_entity_poly.pdbx_seq_one_letter_code
_entity_poly.pdbx_strand_id
1 'polypeptide(L)' 'YLRSSLELLREIQRTGDIFFPKNWMDATLGGHNTRSAAETVRTFLNVQKDYPIRLRRIILQSADELFRAAERRGE' A
#
# COMPACT_ATOMS: atom_id res chain seq x y z
N TYR A 1 -6.03 -6.75 8.22
CA TYR A 1 -6.85 -5.92 7.31
C TYR A 1 -6.04 -5.26 6.20
N LEU A 2 -4.82 -4.76 6.45
CA LEU A 2 -3.99 -4.09 5.42
C LEU A 2 -3.79 -4.90 4.12
N ARG A 3 -3.50 -6.20 4.24
CA ARG A 3 -3.30 -7.10 3.10
C ARG A 3 -4.53 -7.14 2.19
N SER A 4 -5.70 -7.31 2.77
CA SER A 4 -6.96 -7.35 2.02
C SER A 4 -7.23 -6.03 1.31
N SER A 5 -6.91 -4.88 1.91
CA SER A 5 -7.00 -3.57 1.24
C SER A 5 -6.04 -3.43 0.05
N LEU A 6 -4.84 -4.02 0.13
CA LEU A 6 -3.88 -4.07 -0.97
C LEU A 6 -4.40 -4.93 -2.13
N GLU A 7 -5.03 -6.07 -1.83
CA GLU A 7 -5.67 -6.94 -2.83
C GLU A 7 -6.86 -6.24 -3.51
N LEU A 8 -7.67 -5.52 -2.72
CA LEU A 8 -8.83 -4.77 -3.22
C LEU A 8 -8.43 -3.67 -4.21
N LEU A 9 -7.23 -3.07 -4.08
CA LEU A 9 -6.76 -2.04 -5.01
C LEU A 9 -6.72 -2.54 -6.47
N ARG A 10 -6.34 -3.80 -6.67
CA ARG A 10 -6.33 -4.42 -8.01
C ARG A 10 -7.75 -4.54 -8.54
N GLU A 11 -8.70 -4.89 -7.68
CA GLU A 11 -10.11 -5.01 -8.05
C GLU A 11 -10.73 -3.65 -8.37
N ILE A 12 -10.49 -2.63 -7.54
CA ILE A 12 -10.92 -1.23 -7.76
C ILE A 12 -10.40 -0.69 -9.10
N GLN A 13 -9.13 -0.98 -9.43
CA GLN A 13 -8.57 -0.60 -10.73
C GLN A 13 -9.20 -1.37 -11.89
N ARG A 14 -9.59 -2.63 -11.67
CA ARG A 14 -10.21 -3.48 -12.70
C ARG A 14 -11.66 -3.08 -12.98
N THR A 15 -12.41 -2.68 -11.94
CA THR A 15 -13.79 -2.23 -12.08
C THR A 15 -13.89 -0.83 -12.69
N GLY A 16 -12.77 -0.10 -12.80
CA GLY A 16 -12.74 1.25 -13.35
C GLY A 16 -13.46 2.25 -12.45
N ASP A 17 -13.56 1.93 -11.15
CA ASP A 17 -14.30 2.75 -10.20
C ASP A 17 -13.62 4.12 -10.04
N ILE A 18 -14.45 5.15 -9.83
CA ILE A 18 -14.13 6.58 -9.93
C ILE A 18 -13.17 7.03 -8.81
N PHE A 19 -12.85 6.12 -7.88
CA PHE A 19 -11.87 6.33 -6.83
C PHE A 19 -10.44 6.27 -7.38
N PHE A 20 -9.75 7.41 -7.28
CA PHE A 20 -8.32 7.48 -7.55
C PHE A 20 -7.59 6.44 -6.68
N PRO A 21 -6.91 5.44 -7.29
CA PRO A 21 -6.24 4.37 -6.53
C PRO A 21 -5.18 4.92 -5.55
N LYS A 22 -4.66 6.11 -5.83
CA LYS A 22 -3.79 6.84 -4.89
C LYS A 22 -4.53 7.24 -3.63
N ASN A 23 -5.68 7.93 -3.71
CA ASN A 23 -6.41 8.39 -2.52
C ASN A 23 -6.86 7.22 -1.65
N TRP A 24 -7.29 6.10 -2.25
CA TRP A 24 -7.65 4.90 -1.50
C TRP A 24 -6.45 4.35 -0.71
N MET A 25 -5.28 4.26 -1.36
CA MET A 25 -4.05 3.81 -0.70
C MET A 25 -3.56 4.79 0.36
N ASP A 26 -3.67 6.10 0.10
CA ASP A 26 -3.33 7.16 1.05
C ASP A 26 -4.19 7.08 2.31
N ALA A 27 -5.52 6.95 2.16
CA ALA A 27 -6.43 6.78 3.29
C ALA A 27 -6.21 5.44 4.02
N THR A 28 -5.88 4.38 3.27
CA THR A 28 -5.61 3.05 3.84
C THR A 28 -4.30 3.06 4.64
N LEU A 29 -3.23 3.67 4.12
CA LEU A 29 -1.87 3.61 4.69
C LEU A 29 -1.57 4.75 5.65
N GLY A 30 -2.16 5.93 5.46
CA GLY A 30 -1.93 7.13 6.27
C GLY A 30 -2.33 6.97 7.74
N GLY A 31 -3.23 6.04 8.05
CA GLY A 31 -3.55 5.67 9.45
C GLY A 31 -2.52 4.75 10.11
N HIS A 32 -1.60 4.15 9.35
CA HIS A 32 -0.64 3.17 9.85
C HIS A 32 0.76 3.79 9.98
N ASN A 33 1.40 3.55 11.13
CA ASN A 33 2.72 4.06 11.46
C ASN A 33 3.62 2.99 12.12
N THR A 34 3.27 1.71 11.93
CA THR A 34 3.92 0.58 12.61
C THR A 34 4.82 -0.20 11.66
N ARG A 35 5.89 -0.77 12.20
CA ARG A 35 6.80 -1.63 11.43
C ARG A 35 6.09 -2.82 10.78
N SER A 36 5.15 -3.42 11.51
CA SER A 36 4.33 -4.53 11.01
C SER A 36 3.52 -4.15 9.74
N ALA A 37 3.01 -2.92 9.67
CA ALA A 37 2.30 -2.43 8.48
C ALA A 37 3.27 -2.26 7.29
N ALA A 38 4.43 -1.64 7.52
CA ALA A 38 5.48 -1.52 6.50
C ALA A 38 5.95 -2.89 5.97
N GLU A 39 6.18 -3.85 6.86
CA GLU A 39 6.55 -5.22 6.48
C GLU A 39 5.44 -5.93 5.69
N THR A 40 4.18 -5.69 6.04
CA THR A 40 3.04 -6.23 5.29
C THR A 40 3.03 -5.71 3.85
N VAL A 41 3.22 -4.40 3.64
CA VAL A 41 3.29 -3.79 2.30
C VAL A 41 4.47 -4.37 1.51
N ARG A 42 5.66 -4.44 2.14
CA ARG A 42 6.86 -4.97 1.48
C ARG A 42 6.71 -6.44 1.10
N THR A 43 6.14 -7.24 1.99
CA THR A 43 5.85 -8.66 1.75
C THR A 43 4.84 -8.83 0.62
N PHE A 44 3.77 -8.03 0.62
CA PHE A 44 2.76 -8.06 -0.44
C PHE A 44 3.37 -7.78 -1.82
N LEU A 45 4.17 -6.72 -1.94
CA LEU A 45 4.84 -6.36 -3.20
C LEU A 45 5.87 -7.41 -3.65
N ASN A 46 6.48 -8.15 -2.71
CA ASN A 46 7.41 -9.23 -3.03
C ASN A 46 6.71 -10.51 -3.49
N VAL A 47 5.56 -10.83 -2.89
CA VAL A 47 4.72 -11.98 -3.28
C VAL A 47 4.07 -11.73 -4.64
N GLN A 48 3.54 -10.53 -4.86
CA GLN A 48 2.86 -10.15 -6.10
C GLN A 48 3.87 -9.60 -7.13
N LYS A 49 4.69 -10.48 -7.72
CA LYS A 49 5.69 -10.06 -8.72
C LYS A 49 5.08 -9.56 -10.04
N ASP A 50 3.90 -10.08 -10.40
CA ASP A 50 3.12 -9.69 -11.59
C ASP A 50 2.24 -8.43 -11.36
N TYR A 51 2.38 -7.79 -10.19
CA TYR A 51 1.52 -6.64 -9.88
C TYR A 51 1.76 -5.48 -10.87
N PRO A 52 0.71 -4.83 -11.40
CA PRO A 52 0.86 -3.76 -12.36
C PRO A 52 1.82 -2.68 -11.84
N ILE A 53 2.85 -2.34 -12.62
CA ILE A 53 3.90 -1.40 -12.21
C ILE A 53 3.33 -0.05 -11.77
N ARG A 54 2.23 0.38 -12.41
CA ARG A 54 1.51 1.62 -12.07
C ARG A 54 0.91 1.56 -10.66
N LEU A 55 0.22 0.47 -10.31
CA LEU A 55 -0.35 0.27 -8.98
C LEU A 55 0.74 0.10 -7.92
N ARG A 56 1.81 -0.63 -8.26
CA ARG A 56 2.97 -0.78 -7.38
C ARG A 56 3.60 0.58 -7.03
N ARG A 57 3.76 1.48 -7.99
CA ARG A 57 4.25 2.85 -7.73
C ARG A 57 3.31 3.63 -6.82
N ILE A 58 2.00 3.48 -6.99
CA ILE A 58 1.00 4.14 -6.13
C ILE A 58 1.13 3.63 -4.69
N ILE A 59 1.18 2.31 -4.49
CA ILE A 59 1.37 1.70 -3.16
C ILE A 59 2.66 2.23 -2.52
N LEU A 60 3.77 2.26 -3.27
CA LEU A 60 5.05 2.74 -2.76
C LEU A 60 5.01 4.23 -2.39
N GLN A 61 4.36 5.08 -3.19
CA GLN A 61 4.19 6.50 -2.89
C GLN A 61 3.35 6.72 -1.62
N SER A 62 2.20 6.06 -1.51
CA SER A 62 1.35 6.16 -0.32
C SER A 62 1.97 5.49 0.92
N ALA A 63 2.89 4.54 0.73
CA ALA A 63 3.62 3.90 1.81
C ALA A 63 4.89 4.66 2.23
N ASP A 64 5.29 5.73 1.54
CA ASP A 64 6.52 6.49 1.86
C ASP A 64 6.52 6.98 3.31
N GLU A 65 5.45 7.65 3.73
CA GLU A 65 5.31 8.14 5.10
C GLU A 65 5.28 7.00 6.11
N LEU A 66 4.58 5.91 5.80
CA LEU A 66 4.55 4.71 6.63
C LEU A 66 5.96 4.11 6.80
N PHE A 67 6.75 4.01 5.73
CA PHE A 67 8.12 3.49 5.78
C PHE A 67 9.00 4.38 6.65
N ARG A 68 8.94 5.70 6.45
CA ARG A 68 9.72 6.66 7.24
C ARG A 68 9.33 6.65 8.72
N ALA A 69 8.03 6.56 9.02
CA ALA A 69 7.53 6.44 10.38
C ALA A 69 7.95 5.11 11.04
N ALA A 70 7.93 4.02 10.28
CA ALA A 70 8.37 2.71 10.74
C ALA A 70 9.88 2.65 11.05
N GLU A 71 10.70 3.35 10.26
CA GLU A 71 12.14 3.47 10.52
C GLU A 71 12.43 4.28 11.78
N ARG A 72 11.75 5.42 11.99
CA ARG A 72 11.93 6.25 13.19
C ARG A 72 11.50 5.61 14.51
N ARG A 73 10.55 4.68 14.47
CA ARG A 73 10.08 3.95 15.67
C ARG A 73 10.84 2.64 15.91
N GLY A 74 11.76 2.29 15.03
CA GLY A 74 12.57 1.07 15.10
C GLY A 74 13.91 1.23 15.81
N GLU A 75 14.14 2.38 16.47
CA GLU A 75 15.36 2.71 17.23
C GLU A 75 15.21 2.37 18.72
#